data_AF-A0A699XGY5-F1
#
_entry.id   AF-A0A699XGY5-F1
#
_cell.length_a   1.000
_cell.length_b   1.000
_cell.length_c   1.000
_cell.angle_alpha   90.00
_cell.angle_beta   90.00
_cell.angle_gamma   90.00
#
_symmetry.space_group_name_H-M   'P 1'
#
loop_
_entity.id
_entity.type
_entity.pdbx_description
1 polymer ?
#
loop_
_entity_poly.entity_id
_entity_poly.type
_entity_poly.pdbx_seq_one_letter_code
_entity_poly.pdbx_strand_id
1 'polypeptide(L)' 'MQKYMLKGCQVFLAHVTTEEAEGKSEKKRLKNVPIVWDFPEVFPEDFLGLPPTRQVVFQIDLIPGVASVARAPYRLAPS' A
#
# COMPACT_ATOMS: atom_id res chain seq x y z
N MET A 1 -7.37 -23.95 3.99
CA MET A 1 -6.55 -24.50 2.88
C MET A 1 -7.15 -25.76 2.27
N GLN A 2 -7.51 -26.79 3.06
CA GLN A 2 -8.06 -28.07 2.55
C GLN A 2 -9.30 -27.94 1.62
N LYS A 3 -10.21 -27.00 1.88
CA LYS A 3 -11.45 -26.80 1.08
C LYS A 3 -11.18 -26.45 -0.40
N TYR A 4 -10.04 -25.83 -0.71
CA TYR A 4 -9.68 -25.40 -2.07
C TYR A 4 -8.87 -26.46 -2.83
N MET A 5 -8.18 -27.36 -2.12
CA MET A 5 -7.40 -28.46 -2.73
C MET A 5 -8.29 -29.58 -3.30
N LEU A 6 -9.48 -29.78 -2.74
CA LEU A 6 -10.44 -30.80 -3.20
C LEU A 6 -11.18 -30.42 -4.50
N LYS A 7 -11.08 -29.17 -4.95
CA LYS A 7 -11.75 -28.67 -6.16
C LYS A 7 -10.92 -28.79 -7.44
N GLY A 8 -9.76 -29.46 -7.38
CA GLY A 8 -8.85 -29.58 -8.52
C GLY A 8 -8.27 -28.25 -9.00
N CYS A 9 -8.40 -27.18 -8.20
CA CYS A 9 -7.83 -25.89 -8.52
C CYS A 9 -6.31 -25.92 -8.32
N GLN A 10 -5.58 -25.45 -9.31
CA GLN A 10 -4.14 -25.28 -9.24
C GLN A 10 -3.84 -24.15 -8.23
N VAL A 11 -3.18 -24.49 -7.13
CA VAL A 11 -2.80 -23.53 -6.09
C VAL A 11 -1.32 -23.23 -6.23
N PHE A 12 -1.00 -21.96 -6.44
CA PHE A 12 0.38 -21.48 -6.46
C PHE A 12 0.66 -20.75 -5.14
N LEU A 13 1.67 -21.22 -4.41
CA LEU A 13 2.17 -20.55 -3.22
C LEU A 13 3.34 -19.68 -3.63
N ALA A 14 3.14 -18.36 -3.67
CA ALA A 14 4.23 -17.42 -3.87
C ALA A 14 4.83 -17.06 -2.51
N HIS A 15 6.12 -17.29 -2.36
CA HIS A 15 6.92 -16.78 -1.25
C HIS A 15 7.74 -15.60 -1.76
N VAL A 16 7.55 -14.43 -1.17
CA VAL A 16 8.34 -13.24 -1.48
C VAL A 16 9.40 -13.10 -0.40
N THR A 17 10.63 -13.50 -0.73
CA THR A 17 11.81 -13.06 -0.01
C THR A 17 12.28 -11.76 -0.62
N THR A 18 12.19 -10.68 0.15
CA THR A 18 12.93 -9.46 -0.11
C THR A 18 14.40 -9.77 0.08
N GLU A 19 15.09 -10.16 -0.99
CA GLU A 19 16.51 -9.90 -1.06
C GLU A 19 16.66 -8.39 -1.11
N GLU A 20 17.30 -7.82 -0.09
CA GLU A 20 17.77 -6.44 -0.14
C GLU A 20 18.83 -6.36 -1.23
N ALA A 21 18.38 -6.27 -2.47
CA ALA A 21 19.17 -5.80 -3.57
C ALA A 21 19.58 -4.38 -3.19
N GLU A 22 20.85 -4.24 -2.85
CA GLU A 22 21.55 -2.98 -2.63
C GLU A 22 21.64 -2.22 -3.96
N GLY A 23 20.49 -1.95 -4.57
CA GLY A 23 20.33 -0.97 -5.62
C GLY A 23 20.51 0.39 -4.96
N LYS A 24 21.67 1.00 -5.22
CA LYS A 24 21.96 2.43 -5.02
C LYS A 24 20.94 3.31 -5.77
N SER A 25 19.66 3.28 -5.43
CA SER A 25 18.90 4.51 -5.41
C SER A 25 19.20 5.10 -4.05
N GLU A 26 19.87 6.24 -4.06
CA GLU A 26 20.10 7.03 -2.87
C GLU A 26 18.75 7.23 -2.16
N LYS A 27 18.48 6.36 -1.17
CA LYS A 27 17.64 6.67 -0.02
C LYS A 27 18.21 8.01 0.42
N LYS A 28 17.65 9.14 -0.02
CA LYS A 28 17.92 10.44 0.59
C LYS A 28 17.54 10.21 2.04
N ARG A 29 18.57 9.91 2.84
CA ARG A 29 18.43 9.08 4.02
C ARG A 29 17.52 9.84 4.97
N LEU A 30 16.28 9.39 5.17
CA LEU A 30 15.41 9.91 6.22
C LEU A 30 16.13 9.88 7.58
N LYS A 31 17.13 8.99 7.72
CA LYS A 31 18.13 8.90 8.79
C LYS A 31 18.92 10.19 9.07
N ASN A 32 18.99 11.15 8.13
CA ASN A 32 19.71 12.41 8.31
C ASN A 32 18.83 13.52 8.92
N VAL A 33 17.54 13.25 9.17
CA VAL A 33 16.64 14.21 9.82
C VAL A 33 16.48 13.78 11.29
N PRO A 34 17.02 14.53 12.26
CA PRO A 34 17.02 14.13 13.68
C PRO A 34 15.62 13.81 14.21
N ILE A 35 14.61 14.59 13.78
CA ILE A 35 13.23 14.42 14.24
C ILE A 35 12.61 13.07 13.86
N VAL A 36 13.11 12.40 12.82
CA VAL A 36 12.55 11.12 12.37
C VAL A 36 12.92 9.99 13.35
N TRP A 37 14.07 10.09 14.02
CA TRP A 37 14.52 9.11 15.01
C TRP A 37 13.70 9.11 16.29
N ASP A 38 13.12 10.26 16.64
CA ASP A 38 12.28 10.40 17.83
C ASP A 38 10.89 9.76 17.64
N PHE A 39 10.50 9.43 16.39
CA PHE A 39 9.18 8.89 16.05
C PHE A 39 9.24 7.68 15.09
N PRO A 40 9.89 6.56 15.49
CA PRO A 40 10.04 5.39 14.64
C PRO A 40 8.70 4.72 14.29
N GLU A 41 7.66 4.89 15.12
CA GLU A 41 6.32 4.35 14.87
C GLU A 41 5.53 5.15 13.82
N VAL A 42 5.87 6.42 13.59
CA VAL A 42 5.17 7.32 12.64
C VAL A 42 5.77 7.20 11.24
N PHE A 43 7.06 6.88 11.15
CA PHE A 43 7.79 6.72 9.89
C PHE A 43 8.41 5.31 9.79
N PRO A 44 7.59 4.24 9.76
CA PRO A 44 8.11 2.91 9.58
C PRO A 44 8.76 2.78 8.20
N GLU A 45 9.84 2.00 8.11
CA GLU A 45 10.54 1.73 6.84
C GLU A 45 9.60 1.08 5.79
N ASP A 46 8.59 0.34 6.26
CA ASP A 46 7.54 -0.28 5.44
C ASP A 46 6.14 0.26 5.80
N PHE A 47 5.32 0.56 4.78
CA PHE A 47 3.93 0.95 5.00
C PHE A 47 3.10 -0.27 5.40
N LEU A 48 2.58 -0.29 6.64
CA LEU A 48 1.82 -1.41 7.23
C LEU A 48 0.40 -1.62 6.65
N GLY A 49 0.14 -1.17 5.42
CA GLY A 49 -1.14 -1.37 4.72
C GLY A 49 -2.21 -0.32 5.06
N LEU A 50 -3.45 -0.77 5.26
CA LEU A 50 -4.58 0.13 5.53
C LEU A 50 -4.36 0.86 6.87
N PRO A 51 -4.75 2.14 6.96
CA PRO A 51 -4.65 2.86 8.21
C PRO A 51 -5.47 2.15 9.30
N PRO A 52 -5.03 2.20 10.57
CA PRO A 52 -5.81 1.68 11.69
C PRO A 52 -7.23 2.23 11.70
N THR A 53 -8.18 1.48 12.25
CA THR A 53 -9.56 1.94 12.43
C THR A 53 -9.56 3.26 13.19
N ARG A 54 -9.91 4.34 12.50
CA ARG A 54 -9.99 5.67 13.09
C ARG A 54 -11.29 5.77 13.88
N GLN A 55 -11.26 6.44 15.04
CA GLN A 55 -12.47 6.73 15.82
C GLN A 55 -13.41 7.72 15.11
N VAL A 56 -12.87 8.52 14.19
CA VAL A 56 -13.62 9.50 13.41
C VAL A 56 -13.76 9.01 11.97
N VAL A 57 -15.01 9.02 11.49
CA VAL A 57 -15.34 8.75 10.09
C VAL A 57 -15.18 10.04 9.29
N PHE A 58 -14.46 9.97 8.18
CA PHE A 58 -14.34 11.10 7.26
C PHE A 58 -15.56 11.12 6.35
N GLN A 59 -16.31 12.22 6.37
CA GLN A 59 -17.38 12.49 5.43
C GLN A 59 -16.86 13.42 4.32
N ILE A 60 -17.22 13.12 3.07
CA ILE A 60 -16.94 14.02 1.94
C ILE A 60 -18.22 14.80 1.68
N ASP A 61 -18.21 16.07 2.09
CA ASP A 61 -19.34 16.96 1.82
C ASP A 61 -19.22 17.50 0.39
N LEU A 62 -20.31 17.33 -0.38
CA LEU A 62 -20.42 17.89 -1.72
C LEU A 62 -21.13 19.24 -1.64
N ILE A 63 -20.64 20.20 -2.44
CA ILE A 63 -21.40 21.43 -2.67
C ILE A 63 -22.71 21.04 -3.37
N PRO A 64 -23.88 21.54 -2.92
CA PRO A 64 -25.16 21.23 -3.54
C PRO A 64 -25.13 21.51 -5.06
N GLY A 65 -25.55 20.52 -5.85
CA GLY A 65 -25.56 20.62 -7.32
C GLY A 65 -24.30 20.11 -8.03
N VAL A 66 -23.28 19.61 -7.30
CA VAL A 66 -22.12 18.94 -7.91
C VAL A 66 -22.52 17.54 -8.39
N ALA A 67 -22.36 17.30 -9.69
CA ALA A 67 -22.52 15.98 -10.28
C ALA A 67 -21.28 15.10 -10.06
N SER A 68 -21.50 13.79 -9.88
CA SER A 68 -20.41 12.81 -9.85
C SER A 68 -19.72 12.73 -11.21
N VAL A 69 -18.39 12.66 -11.23
CA VAL A 69 -17.61 12.50 -12.46
C VAL A 69 -17.10 11.06 -12.55
N ALA A 70 -17.45 10.38 -13.64
CA ALA A 70 -16.87 9.09 -14.01
C ALA A 70 -15.87 9.29 -15.17
N ARG A 71 -14.69 8.66 -15.09
CA ARG A 71 -13.69 8.64 -16.16
C ARG A 71 -13.23 7.21 -16.41
N ALA A 72 -12.97 6.88 -17.67
CA ALA A 72 -12.40 5.59 -18.02
C ALA A 72 -10.97 5.45 -17.45
N PRO A 73 -10.56 4.25 -17.00
CA PRO A 73 -9.18 4.01 -16.61
C PRO A 73 -8.21 4.28 -17.76
N TYR A 74 -6.99 4.71 -17.44
CA TYR A 74 -5.92 4.83 -18.43
C TYR A 74 -5.54 3.45 -18.98
N ARG A 75 -5.14 3.41 -20.26
CA ARG A 75 -4.58 2.19 -20.86
C ARG A 75 -3.17 1.98 -20.31
N LEU A 76 -2.93 0.83 -19.70
CA LEU A 76 -1.59 0.36 -19.34
C LEU A 76 -0.98 -0.40 -20.52
N ALA A 77 0.35 -0.34 -20.66
CA ALA A 77 1.07 -1.17 -21.61
C ALA A 77 1.11 -2.64 -21.13
N PRO A 78 1.22 -3.63 -22.04
CA PRO A 78 1.45 -5.02 -21.67
C PRO A 78 2.78 -5.21 -20.92
N SER A 79 2.83 -6.19 -20.02
CA SER A 79 4.04 -6.65 -19.31
C SER A 79 4.84 -7.66 -20.12
#